data_AF-A0A6V7IHY8-F1
#
_entry.id   AF-A0A6V7IHY8-F1
#
_cell.length_a   1.000
_cell.length_b   1.000
_cell.length_c   1.000
_cell.angle_alpha   90.00
_cell.angle_beta   90.00
_cell.angle_gamma   90.00
#
_symmetry.space_group_name_H-M   'P 1'
#
loop_
_entity.id
_entity.type
_entity.pdbx_description
1 polymer ?
#
loop_
_entity_poly.entity_id
_entity_poly.type
_entity_poly.pdbx_seq_one_letter_code
_entity_poly.pdbx_strand_id
1 'polypeptide(L)'
;LREVEARLQADAAGGSTLLKNLVIRLEDARILEDVAGMRKRLSQLKTINGDLLREHEIRMNSSRELAATLKELNVGVRYASRLRVGRASTNAVARCRTAIQNEDPKSLILALQNG
;
A
#
# COMPACT_ATOMS: atom_id res chain seq x y z
N LEU A 1 -8.06 2.87 -2.92
CA LEU A 1 -7.02 2.33 -2.01
C LEU A 1 -5.80 1.82 -2.77
N ARG A 2 -5.91 0.84 -3.69
CA ARG A 2 -4.76 0.35 -4.48
C ARG A 2 -4.01 1.43 -5.26
N GLU A 3 -4.73 2.33 -5.94
CA GLU A 3 -4.11 3.45 -6.67
C GLU A 3 -3.36 4.41 -5.73
N VAL A 4 -3.92 4.65 -4.54
CA VAL A 4 -3.29 5.48 -3.49
C VAL A 4 -2.00 4.80 -2.99
N GLU A 5 -2.00 3.49 -2.74
CA GLU A 5 -0.79 2.76 -2.37
C GLU A 5 0.29 2.82 -3.46
N ALA A 6 -0.09 2.62 -4.73
CA ALA A 6 0.85 2.67 -5.86
C ALA A 6 1.50 4.05 -5.99
N ARG A 7 0.70 5.12 -5.84
CA ARG A 7 1.21 6.49 -5.83
C ARG A 7 2.16 6.74 -4.65
N LEU A 8 1.76 6.40 -3.43
CA LEU A 8 2.61 6.54 -2.23
C LEU A 8 3.91 5.73 -2.34
N GLN A 9 3.89 4.61 -3.05
CA GLN A 9 5.09 3.81 -3.34
C GLN A 9 6.04 4.53 -4.30
N ALA A 10 5.51 5.15 -5.36
CA ALA A 10 6.30 5.93 -6.30
C ALA A 10 6.94 7.16 -5.62
N ASP A 11 6.15 7.90 -4.83
CA ASP A 11 6.62 9.10 -4.13
C ASP A 11 7.79 8.79 -3.17
N ALA A 12 7.70 7.66 -2.45
CA ALA A 12 8.76 7.20 -1.55
C ALA A 12 10.06 6.81 -2.28
N ALA A 13 9.94 6.18 -3.45
CA ALA A 13 11.09 5.83 -4.26
C ALA A 13 11.81 7.11 -4.76
N GLY A 14 11.03 8.13 -5.13
CA GLY A 14 11.53 9.47 -5.44
C GLY A 14 12.25 10.11 -4.26
N GLY A 15 11.62 10.12 -3.08
CA GLY A 15 12.21 10.67 -1.86
C GLY A 15 13.48 9.94 -1.40
N SER A 16 13.53 8.61 -1.52
CA SER A 16 14.74 7.81 -1.25
C SER A 16 15.90 8.16 -2.18
N THR A 17 15.60 8.37 -3.47
CA THR A 17 16.60 8.79 -4.46
C THR A 17 17.15 10.18 -4.13
N LEU A 18 16.26 11.11 -3.76
CA LEU A 18 16.65 12.46 -3.34
C LEU A 18 17.50 12.44 -2.06
N LEU A 19 17.14 11.62 -1.08
CA LEU A 19 17.89 11.44 0.16
C LEU A 19 19.31 10.93 -0.12
N LYS A 20 19.47 9.89 -0.95
CA LYS A 20 20.79 9.37 -1.36
C LYS A 20 21.66 10.46 -2.02
N ASN A 21 21.07 11.22 -2.94
CA ASN A 21 21.77 12.32 -3.61
C ASN A 21 22.23 13.41 -2.63
N LEU A 22 21.43 13.72 -1.61
CA LEU A 22 21.82 14.70 -0.59
C LEU A 22 22.93 14.19 0.32
N VAL A 23 22.94 12.89 0.66
CA VAL A 23 24.03 12.28 1.42
C VAL A 23 25.34 12.34 0.66
N ILE A 24 25.35 11.97 -0.63
CA ILE A 24 26.55 12.05 -1.47
C ILE A 24 27.10 13.48 -1.48
N ARG A 25 26.22 14.46 -1.75
CA ARG A 25 26.65 15.86 -1.81
C ARG A 25 27.07 16.43 -0.45
N LEU A 26 26.52 15.92 0.66
CA LEU A 26 26.95 16.26 2.01
C LEU A 26 28.38 15.81 2.25
N GLU A 27 28.68 14.58 1.82
CA GLU A 27 30.02 14.02 1.92
C GLU A 27 31.03 14.78 1.05
N ASP A 28 30.64 15.17 -0.17
CA ASP A 28 31.46 16.03 -1.02
C ASP A 28 31.82 17.36 -0.32
N ALA A 29 30.83 18.01 0.31
CA ALA A 29 31.05 19.25 1.05
C ALA A 29 31.95 19.03 2.28
N ARG A 30 31.84 17.87 2.93
CA ARG A 30 32.71 17.50 4.06
C ARG A 30 34.16 17.31 3.62
N ILE A 31 34.40 16.64 2.49
CA ILE A 31 35.74 16.42 1.93
C ILE A 31 36.40 17.75 1.54
N LEU A 32 35.62 18.69 1.01
CA LEU A 32 36.08 20.03 0.65
C LEU A 32 36.16 21.01 1.83
N GLU A 33 35.87 20.55 3.06
CA GLU A 33 35.80 21.36 4.27
C GLU A 33 34.81 22.56 4.17
N ASP A 34 33.82 22.49 3.28
CA ASP A 34 32.76 23.48 3.12
C ASP A 34 31.66 23.29 4.18
N VAL A 35 31.92 23.84 5.37
CA VAL A 35 30.99 23.74 6.52
C VAL A 35 29.64 24.40 6.22
N ALA A 36 29.59 25.44 5.38
CA ALA A 36 28.34 26.11 5.02
C ALA A 36 27.48 25.20 4.14
N GLY A 37 28.09 24.58 3.11
CA GLY A 37 27.46 23.58 2.26
C GLY A 37 26.98 22.37 3.06
N MET A 38 27.80 21.89 4.01
CA MET A 38 27.41 20.79 4.89
C MET A 38 26.14 21.11 5.70
N ARG A 39 26.10 22.25 6.40
CA ARG A 39 24.93 22.65 7.20
C ARG A 39 23.66 22.76 6.36
N LYS A 40 23.78 23.32 5.15
CA LYS A 40 22.66 23.44 4.20
C LYS A 40 22.11 22.06 3.82
N ARG A 41 22.98 21.12 3.44
CA ARG A 41 22.55 19.77 3.04
C ARG A 41 22.02 18.96 4.21
N LEU A 42 22.60 19.11 5.40
CA LEU A 42 22.09 18.49 6.62
C LEU A 42 20.68 18.97 6.97
N SER A 43 20.41 20.27 6.82
CA SER A 43 19.06 20.83 6.99
C SER A 43 18.07 20.24 5.96
N GLN A 44 18.46 20.13 4.69
CA GLN A 44 17.65 19.50 3.65
C GLN A 44 17.36 18.02 3.94
N LEU A 45 18.37 17.26 4.38
CA LEU A 45 18.22 15.87 4.79
C LEU A 45 17.22 15.72 5.94
N LYS A 46 17.28 16.60 6.94
CA LYS A 46 16.36 16.57 8.08
C LYS A 46 14.91 16.78 7.63
N THR A 47 14.67 17.72 6.72
CA THR A 47 13.32 17.97 6.17
C THR A 47 12.80 16.75 5.41
N ILE A 48 13.56 16.24 4.44
CA ILE A 48 13.15 15.11 3.61
C ILE A 48 12.97 13.83 4.43
N ASN A 49 13.81 13.60 5.44
CA ASN A 49 13.65 12.47 6.33
C ASN A 49 12.35 12.58 7.15
N GLY A 50 12.00 13.78 7.62
CA GLY A 50 10.73 14.02 8.30
C GLY A 50 9.52 13.75 7.39
N ASP A 51 9.59 14.17 6.13
CA ASP A 51 8.53 13.92 5.16
C ASP A 51 8.38 12.44 4.81
N LEU A 52 9.50 11.73 4.58
CA LEU A 52 9.51 10.29 4.33
C LEU A 52 8.94 9.48 5.50
N LEU A 53 9.24 9.87 6.75
CA LEU A 53 8.67 9.21 7.93
C LEU A 53 7.14 9.38 7.98
N ARG A 54 6.65 10.59 7.69
CA ARG A 54 5.21 10.86 7.66
C ARG A 54 4.51 10.07 6.54
N GLU A 55 5.09 10.05 5.34
CA GLU A 55 4.58 9.26 4.23
C GLU A 55 4.62 7.76 4.51
N HIS A 56 5.63 7.28 5.23
CA HIS A 56 5.72 5.89 5.66
C HIS A 56 4.56 5.53 6.59
N GLU A 57 4.26 6.37 7.57
CA GLU A 57 3.14 6.18 8.49
C GLU A 57 1.79 6.15 7.75
N ILE A 58 1.54 7.10 6.85
CA ILE A 58 0.32 7.15 6.03
C ILE A 58 0.16 5.85 5.22
N ARG A 59 1.23 5.38 4.59
CA ARG A 59 1.21 4.15 3.80
C ARG A 59 0.95 2.92 4.66
N MET A 60 1.57 2.82 5.82
CA MET A 60 1.36 1.71 6.76
C MET A 60 -0.10 1.65 7.20
N ASN A 61 -0.71 2.81 7.48
CA ASN A 61 -2.12 2.90 7.84
C ASN A 61 -3.03 2.49 6.67
N SER A 62 -2.79 3.03 5.47
CA SER A 62 -3.57 2.69 4.28
C SER A 62 -3.48 1.20 3.92
N SER A 63 -2.29 0.61 4.02
CA SER A 63 -2.08 -0.81 3.73
C SER A 63 -2.74 -1.72 4.76
N ARG A 64 -2.70 -1.31 6.04
CA ARG A 64 -3.42 -2.01 7.11
C ARG A 64 -4.93 -1.99 6.89
N GLU A 65 -5.48 -0.85 6.49
CA GLU A 65 -6.90 -0.70 6.18
C GLU A 65 -7.30 -1.61 5.00
N LEU A 66 -6.55 -1.57 3.90
CA LEU A 66 -6.81 -2.43 2.75
C LEU A 66 -6.74 -3.92 3.13
N ALA A 67 -5.74 -4.32 3.91
CA ALA A 67 -5.62 -5.70 4.39
C ALA A 67 -6.81 -6.13 5.25
N ALA A 68 -7.33 -5.23 6.10
CA ALA A 68 -8.53 -5.47 6.90
C ALA A 68 -9.76 -5.67 6.00
N THR A 69 -9.99 -4.79 5.03
CA THR A 69 -11.13 -4.91 4.09
C THR A 69 -11.06 -6.19 3.27
N LEU A 70 -9.87 -6.57 2.78
CA LEU A 70 -9.67 -7.82 2.04
C LEU A 70 -9.91 -9.05 2.91
N LYS A 71 -9.56 -8.98 4.20
CA LYS A 71 -9.84 -10.05 5.16
C LYS A 71 -11.34 -10.19 5.39
N GLU A 72 -12.05 -9.09 5.60
CA GLU A 72 -13.52 -9.08 5.76
C GLU A 72 -14.22 -9.64 4.53
N LEU A 73 -13.81 -9.23 3.33
CA LEU A 73 -14.33 -9.77 2.08
C LEU A 73 -14.16 -11.30 2.00
N ASN A 74 -12.96 -11.81 2.32
CA ASN A 74 -12.69 -13.26 2.34
C ASN A 74 -13.52 -14.00 3.40
N VAL A 75 -13.75 -13.37 4.56
CA VAL A 75 -14.64 -13.91 5.59
C VAL A 75 -16.08 -13.99 5.08
N GLY A 76 -16.57 -12.96 4.39
CA GLY A 76 -17.89 -12.97 3.75
C GLY A 76 -18.06 -14.12 2.76
N VAL A 77 -17.08 -14.35 1.88
CA VAL A 77 -17.08 -15.48 0.93
C VAL A 77 -17.10 -16.83 1.68
N ARG A 78 -16.32 -16.96 2.76
CA ARG A 78 -16.32 -18.18 3.58
C ARG A 78 -17.67 -18.41 4.26
N TYR A 79 -18.32 -17.37 4.78
CA TYR A 79 -19.65 -17.51 5.38
C TYR A 79 -20.67 -17.97 4.36
N ALA A 80 -20.70 -17.37 3.17
CA ALA A 80 -21.58 -17.82 2.08
C ALA A 80 -21.36 -19.31 1.73
N SER A 81 -20.10 -19.75 1.68
CA SER A 81 -19.76 -21.16 1.45
C SER A 81 -20.24 -22.08 2.58
N ARG A 82 -20.13 -21.68 3.85
CA ARG A 82 -20.53 -22.49 5.01
C ARG A 82 -22.04 -22.64 5.16
N LEU A 83 -22.83 -21.75 4.57
CA LEU A 83 -24.30 -21.88 4.48
C LEU A 83 -24.74 -22.97 3.49
N ARG A 84 -23.80 -23.60 2.77
CA ARG A 84 -24.04 -24.58 1.69
C ARG A 84 -23.24 -25.85 1.94
N VAL A 85 -23.67 -26.96 1.34
CA VAL A 85 -23.05 -28.28 1.53
C VAL A 85 -22.60 -28.86 0.18
N GLY A 86 -21.45 -29.53 0.17
CA GLY A 86 -20.93 -30.23 -1.02
C GLY A 86 -20.65 -29.30 -2.19
N ARG A 87 -21.08 -29.69 -3.40
CA ARG A 87 -20.79 -28.96 -4.66
C ARG A 87 -21.29 -27.52 -4.66
N ALA A 88 -22.43 -27.24 -4.03
CA ALA A 88 -22.96 -25.88 -3.93
C ALA A 88 -22.01 -24.95 -3.15
N SER A 89 -21.36 -25.47 -2.11
CA SER A 89 -20.37 -24.72 -1.32
C SER A 89 -19.16 -24.32 -2.18
N THR A 90 -18.61 -25.28 -2.95
CA THR A 90 -17.48 -25.02 -3.85
C THR A 90 -17.84 -24.05 -4.97
N ASN A 91 -19.04 -24.18 -5.55
CA ASN A 91 -19.54 -23.30 -6.60
C ASN A 91 -19.72 -21.85 -6.11
N ALA A 92 -20.24 -21.65 -4.90
CA ALA A 92 -20.39 -20.32 -4.31
C ALA A 92 -19.03 -19.60 -4.16
N VAL A 93 -17.99 -20.32 -3.68
CA VAL A 93 -16.63 -19.76 -3.59
C VAL A 93 -16.09 -19.38 -4.97
N ALA A 94 -16.24 -20.26 -5.96
CA ALA A 94 -15.77 -20.01 -7.32
C ALA A 94 -16.43 -18.77 -7.93
N ARG A 95 -17.77 -18.67 -7.85
CA ARG A 95 -18.54 -17.53 -8.36
C ARG A 95 -18.16 -16.22 -7.66
N CYS A 96 -18.00 -16.24 -6.33
CA CYS A 96 -17.55 -15.06 -5.59
C CYS A 96 -16.15 -14.61 -6.03
N ARG A 97 -15.21 -15.55 -6.23
CA ARG A 97 -13.85 -15.22 -6.69
C ARG A 97 -13.86 -14.64 -8.10
N THR A 98 -14.64 -15.20 -9.02
CA THR A 98 -14.79 -14.68 -10.38
C THR A 98 -15.39 -13.27 -10.37
N ALA A 99 -16.43 -13.02 -9.56
CA ALA A 99 -17.02 -11.69 -9.43
C ALA A 99 -16.03 -10.66 -8.86
N ILE A 100 -15.19 -11.06 -7.89
CA ILE A 100 -14.13 -10.19 -7.34
C ILE A 100 -13.06 -9.90 -8.40
N GLN A 101 -12.65 -10.90 -9.19
CA GLN A 101 -11.65 -10.72 -10.26
C GLN A 101 -12.15 -9.79 -11.37
N ASN A 102 -13.44 -9.87 -11.69
CA ASN A 102 -14.07 -9.03 -12.71
C ASN A 102 -14.50 -7.65 -12.19
N GLU A 103 -14.22 -7.34 -10.92
CA GLU A 103 -14.64 -6.10 -10.24
C GLU A 103 -16.16 -5.84 -10.37
N ASP A 104 -16.97 -6.90 -10.37
CA ASP A 104 -18.43 -6.82 -10.49
C ASP A 104 -19.13 -7.04 -9.14
N PRO A 105 -19.53 -5.95 -8.44
CA PRO A 105 -20.19 -6.05 -7.14
C PRO A 105 -21.59 -6.63 -7.24
N LYS A 106 -22.30 -6.48 -8.37
CA LYS A 106 -23.66 -7.01 -8.54
C LYS A 106 -23.62 -8.52 -8.62
N SER A 107 -22.70 -9.06 -9.43
CA SER A 107 -22.48 -10.50 -9.54
C SER A 107 -22.00 -11.10 -8.21
N LEU A 108 -21.20 -10.36 -7.43
CA LEU A 108 -20.77 -10.80 -6.10
C LEU A 108 -21.97 -10.92 -5.14
N ILE A 109 -22.85 -9.93 -5.07
CA ILE A 109 -24.04 -9.97 -4.21
C ILE A 109 -24.95 -11.13 -4.61
N LEU A 110 -25.16 -11.34 -5.91
CA LEU A 110 -25.94 -12.47 -6.42
C LEU A 110 -25.30 -13.81 -6.06
N ALA A 111 -23.97 -13.93 -6.14
CA ALA A 111 -23.25 -15.14 -5.75
C ALA A 111 -23.35 -15.41 -4.24
N LEU A 112 -23.39 -14.37 -3.40
CA LEU A 112 -23.57 -14.51 -1.95
C LEU A 112 -24.99 -14.95 -1.60
N GLN A 113 -26.00 -14.30 -2.20
CA GLN A 113 -27.43 -14.56 -1.94
C GLN A 113 -27.92 -15.89 -2.53
N ASN A 114 -27.64 -16.12 -3.81
CA ASN A 114 -28.29 -17.17 -4.63
C ASN A 114 -27.29 -18.20 -5.19
N GLY A 115 -25.99 -18.04 -4.92
CA GLY A 115 -24.93 -18.95 -5.40
C GLY A 115 -24.99 -20.34 -4.78
#